data_AF-A0A9N8JN95-F1
#
_entry.id   AF-A0A9N8JN95-F1
#
_cell.length_a   1.000
_cell.length_b   1.000
_cell.length_c   1.000
_cell.angle_alpha   90.00
_cell.angle_beta   90.00
_cell.angle_gamma   90.00
#
_symmetry.space_group_name_H-M   'P 1'
#
loop_
_entity.id
_entity.type
_entity.pdbx_description
1 polymer ?
#
loop_
_entity_poly.entity_id
_entity_poly.type
_entity_poly.pdbx_seq_one_letter_code
_entity_poly.pdbx_strand_id
1 'polypeptide(L)'
;MSPPSQAYRPYLEPHQDPAGPGDARPTAIQIVKDLGLEGKLGNMTVLITGCSAGLGVQTARALYLTGAKIYITVRDEQKGQNAIEAITKDAPGGQAVEVVYMDLGNFSSVRAAAKDFMSRSDRLNILINNAGKFPYPPTPSL
;
A
#
# COMPACT_ATOMS: atom_id res chain seq x y z
N MET A 1 -1.39 16.67 25.40
CA MET A 1 -1.64 15.29 25.86
C MET A 1 -0.29 14.66 26.09
N SER A 2 0.01 14.21 27.31
CA SER A 2 1.29 13.52 27.57
C SER A 2 1.34 12.22 26.76
N PRO A 3 2.49 11.82 26.21
CA PRO A 3 2.61 10.55 25.51
C PRO A 3 2.25 9.40 26.46
N PRO A 4 1.59 8.34 25.97
CA PRO A 4 1.23 7.20 26.81
C PRO A 4 2.48 6.59 27.47
N SER A 5 2.38 6.28 28.76
CA SER A 5 3.47 5.69 29.56
C SER A 5 3.78 4.24 29.18
N GLN A 6 2.87 3.58 28.48
CA GLN A 6 3.02 2.22 27.98
C GLN A 6 3.05 2.23 26.45
N ALA A 7 4.03 1.54 25.87
CA ALA A 7 4.11 1.37 24.43
C ALA A 7 2.88 0.63 23.90
N TYR A 8 2.23 1.16 22.86
CA TYR A 8 1.12 0.49 22.18
C TYR A 8 1.63 -0.76 21.47
N ARG A 9 1.35 -1.94 22.04
CA ARG A 9 1.80 -3.25 21.53
C ARG A 9 0.68 -4.31 21.60
N PRO A 10 -0.49 -4.05 20.98
CA PRO A 10 -1.65 -4.96 21.06
C PRO A 10 -1.38 -6.36 20.47
N TYR A 11 -0.36 -6.47 19.61
CA TYR A 11 0.00 -7.70 18.91
C TYR A 11 1.31 -8.31 19.41
N LEU A 12 1.74 -8.00 20.64
CA LEU A 12 3.01 -8.53 21.17
C LEU A 12 3.02 -10.05 21.27
N GLU A 13 1.96 -10.64 21.84
CA GLU A 13 1.86 -12.09 22.06
C GLU A 13 1.94 -12.90 20.75
N PRO A 14 1.19 -12.58 19.67
CA PRO A 14 1.31 -13.31 18.41
C PRO A 14 2.68 -13.26 17.73
N HIS A 15 3.57 -12.34 18.11
CA HIS A 15 4.90 -12.22 17.53
C HIS A 15 5.97 -13.04 18.29
N GLN A 16 5.61 -13.70 19.39
CA GLN A 16 6.56 -14.50 20.19
C GLN A 16 6.97 -15.81 19.49
N ASP A 17 6.05 -16.46 18.77
CA ASP A 17 6.29 -17.75 18.11
C ASP A 17 5.70 -17.79 16.68
N PRO A 18 6.47 -17.32 15.66
CA PRO A 18 5.99 -17.29 14.28
C PRO A 18 5.94 -18.70 13.64
N ALA A 19 4.77 -19.10 13.16
CA ALA A 19 4.55 -20.40 12.52
C ALA A 19 4.51 -20.34 10.97
N GLY A 20 4.66 -19.15 10.39
CA GLY A 20 4.71 -18.96 8.93
C GLY A 20 3.44 -18.33 8.36
N PRO A 21 3.14 -18.52 7.06
CA PRO A 21 1.98 -17.90 6.42
C PRO A 21 0.66 -18.31 7.07
N GLY A 22 -0.15 -17.32 7.46
CA GLY A 22 -1.45 -17.56 8.10
C GLY A 22 -1.39 -17.86 9.60
N ASP A 23 -0.25 -17.62 10.25
CA ASP A 23 -0.14 -17.70 11.71
C ASP A 23 -0.94 -16.61 12.44
N ALA A 24 -0.82 -16.57 13.77
CA ALA A 24 -1.61 -15.70 14.62
C ALA A 24 -1.29 -14.20 14.47
N ARG A 25 -0.24 -13.81 13.72
CA ARG A 25 0.10 -12.40 13.52
C ARG A 25 -0.97 -11.71 12.68
N PRO A 26 -1.34 -10.47 13.03
CA PRO A 26 -2.44 -9.80 12.36
C PRO A 26 -2.07 -9.45 10.92
N THR A 27 -3.05 -9.54 10.04
CA THR A 27 -2.95 -8.96 8.70
C THR A 27 -3.14 -7.44 8.76
N ALA A 28 -2.68 -6.71 7.74
CA ALA A 28 -2.93 -5.28 7.65
C ALA A 28 -4.44 -4.94 7.68
N ILE A 29 -5.27 -5.83 7.10
CA ILE A 29 -6.73 -5.71 7.15
C ILE A 29 -7.27 -5.86 8.58
N GLN A 30 -6.76 -6.85 9.32
CA GLN A 30 -7.16 -7.05 10.71
C GLN A 30 -6.83 -5.82 11.56
N ILE A 31 -5.64 -5.22 11.36
CA ILE A 31 -5.23 -4.01 12.06
C ILE A 31 -6.18 -2.83 11.76
N VAL A 32 -6.59 -2.66 10.50
CA VAL A 32 -7.56 -1.60 10.12
C VAL A 32 -8.89 -1.78 10.85
N LYS A 33 -9.37 -3.02 10.97
CA LYS A 33 -10.62 -3.35 11.66
C LYS A 33 -10.52 -3.18 13.18
N ASP A 34 -9.46 -3.71 13.79
CA ASP A 34 -9.21 -3.63 15.23
C ASP A 34 -9.13 -2.19 15.72
N LEU A 35 -8.62 -1.29 14.87
CA LEU A 35 -8.53 0.15 15.14
C LEU A 35 -9.78 0.94 14.73
N GLY A 36 -10.80 0.29 14.15
CA GLY A 36 -12.03 0.95 13.69
C GLY A 36 -11.81 2.00 12.60
N LEU A 37 -10.82 1.80 11.73
CA LEU A 37 -10.38 2.77 10.72
C LEU A 37 -11.14 2.67 9.39
N GLU A 38 -12.04 1.71 9.25
CA GLU A 38 -12.87 1.53 8.04
C GLU A 38 -13.66 2.81 7.73
N GLY A 39 -13.52 3.31 6.50
CA GLY A 39 -14.13 4.56 6.05
C GLY A 39 -13.68 5.85 6.76
N LYS A 40 -12.69 5.80 7.66
CA LYS A 40 -12.28 6.97 8.47
C LYS A 40 -11.34 7.94 7.77
N LEU A 41 -10.73 7.55 6.65
CA LEU A 41 -9.73 8.35 5.93
C LEU A 41 -10.24 8.81 4.56
N GLY A 42 -11.56 8.98 4.39
CA GLY A 42 -12.18 9.36 3.12
C GLY A 42 -11.73 10.71 2.52
N ASN A 43 -11.08 11.55 3.31
CA ASN A 43 -10.52 12.84 2.88
C ASN A 43 -9.00 12.78 2.59
N MET A 44 -8.40 11.59 2.66
CA MET A 44 -6.97 11.39 2.44
C MET A 44 -6.70 10.86 1.03
N THR A 45 -5.69 11.44 0.39
CA THR A 45 -5.12 10.95 -0.86
C THR A 45 -3.77 10.28 -0.60
N VAL A 46 -3.61 9.05 -1.08
CA VAL A 46 -2.38 8.25 -0.91
C VAL A 46 -1.79 7.91 -2.27
N LEU A 47 -0.46 8.03 -2.41
CA LEU A 47 0.30 7.55 -3.56
C LEU A 47 1.26 6.44 -3.09
N ILE A 48 1.20 5.28 -3.74
CA ILE A 48 2.04 4.12 -3.40
C ILE A 48 2.91 3.75 -4.60
N THR A 49 4.23 3.80 -4.42
CA THR A 49 5.15 3.48 -5.51
C THR A 49 5.33 1.97 -5.70
N GLY A 50 5.44 1.52 -6.96
CA GLY A 50 5.76 0.12 -7.29
C GLY A 50 4.70 -0.88 -6.83
N CYS A 51 3.43 -0.51 -6.95
CA CYS A 51 2.30 -1.24 -6.40
C CYS A 51 1.64 -2.17 -7.44
N SER A 52 2.45 -2.90 -8.21
CA SER A 52 1.97 -3.87 -9.19
C SER A 52 1.85 -5.30 -8.65
N ALA A 53 2.44 -5.59 -7.48
CA ALA A 53 2.44 -6.91 -6.84
C ALA A 53 2.88 -6.81 -5.36
N GLY A 54 2.82 -7.95 -4.65
CA GLY A 54 3.45 -8.12 -3.33
C GLY A 54 2.89 -7.21 -2.24
N LEU A 55 3.79 -6.68 -1.39
CA LEU A 55 3.43 -5.86 -0.23
C LEU A 55 2.73 -4.55 -0.60
N GLY A 56 3.08 -3.95 -1.75
CA GLY A 56 2.41 -2.74 -2.23
C GLY A 56 0.91 -2.95 -2.39
N VAL A 57 0.50 -4.07 -2.99
CA VAL A 57 -0.92 -4.42 -3.19
C VAL A 57 -1.64 -4.64 -1.85
N GLN A 58 -1.01 -5.33 -0.89
CA GLN A 58 -1.62 -5.51 0.44
C GLN A 58 -1.73 -4.21 1.22
N THR A 59 -0.73 -3.32 1.09
CA THR A 59 -0.75 -1.97 1.68
C THR A 59 -1.88 -1.15 1.09
N ALA A 60 -2.01 -1.15 -0.24
CA ALA A 60 -3.08 -0.45 -0.95
C ALA A 60 -4.46 -0.99 -0.55
N ARG A 61 -4.63 -2.31 -0.45
CA ARG A 61 -5.89 -2.96 -0.01
C ARG A 61 -6.30 -2.57 1.41
N ALA A 62 -5.35 -2.52 2.35
CA ALA A 62 -5.65 -2.08 3.71
C ALA A 62 -6.05 -0.60 3.76
N LEU A 63 -5.36 0.27 3.03
CA LEU A 63 -5.69 1.70 2.95
C LEU A 63 -7.01 1.95 2.21
N TYR A 64 -7.30 1.14 1.20
CA TYR A 64 -8.56 1.20 0.46
C TYR A 64 -9.77 1.01 1.37
N LEU A 65 -9.70 0.07 2.32
CA LEU A 65 -10.75 -0.16 3.34
C LEU A 65 -10.98 1.05 4.25
N THR A 66 -9.97 1.89 4.44
CA THR A 66 -10.12 3.13 5.22
C THR A 66 -10.91 4.22 4.47
N GLY A 67 -11.25 3.99 3.20
CA GLY A 67 -11.98 4.93 2.35
C GLY A 67 -11.10 5.97 1.64
N ALA A 68 -9.77 5.92 1.84
CA ALA A 68 -8.83 6.85 1.21
C ALA A 68 -8.83 6.72 -0.33
N LYS A 69 -8.57 7.84 -1.01
CA LYS A 69 -8.30 7.84 -2.46
C LYS A 69 -6.92 7.29 -2.72
N ILE A 70 -6.81 6.23 -3.52
CA ILE A 70 -5.52 5.54 -3.74
C ILE A 70 -5.03 5.76 -5.17
N TYR A 71 -3.80 6.22 -5.28
CA TYR A 71 -3.02 6.18 -6.51
C TYR A 71 -1.92 5.13 -6.38
N ILE A 72 -1.80 4.26 -7.38
CA ILE A 72 -0.76 3.25 -7.46
C ILE A 72 0.16 3.56 -8.64
N THR A 73 1.47 3.39 -8.45
CA THR A 73 2.41 3.53 -9.56
C THR A 73 2.86 2.19 -10.11
N VAL A 74 2.86 2.06 -11.43
CA VAL A 74 3.27 0.85 -12.15
C VAL A 74 4.08 1.20 -13.39
N ARG A 75 4.84 0.24 -13.91
CA ARG A 75 5.56 0.34 -15.19
C ARG A 75 4.84 -0.36 -16.34
N ASP A 76 3.78 -1.08 -16.03
CA ASP A 76 3.04 -1.96 -16.92
C ASP A 76 1.56 -1.80 -16.56
N GLU A 77 0.78 -1.28 -17.51
CA GLU A 77 -0.63 -0.95 -17.30
C GLU A 77 -1.47 -2.20 -17.04
N GLN A 78 -1.20 -3.32 -17.72
CA GLN A 78 -1.93 -4.56 -17.52
C GLN A 78 -1.75 -5.08 -16.10
N LYS A 79 -0.51 -5.02 -15.57
CA LYS A 79 -0.26 -5.36 -14.16
C LYS A 79 -0.93 -4.37 -13.20
N GLY A 80 -1.07 -3.11 -13.61
CA GLY A 80 -1.84 -2.11 -12.87
C GLY A 80 -3.31 -2.48 -12.74
N GLN A 81 -3.96 -2.92 -13.81
CA GLN A 81 -5.36 -3.35 -13.77
C GLN A 81 -5.57 -4.57 -12.87
N ASN A 82 -4.72 -5.58 -13.01
CA ASN A 82 -4.76 -6.76 -12.13
C ASN A 82 -4.55 -6.37 -10.65
N ALA A 83 -3.72 -5.36 -10.38
CA ALA A 83 -3.54 -4.85 -9.03
C ALA A 83 -4.79 -4.13 -8.50
N ILE A 84 -5.48 -3.32 -9.33
CA ILE A 84 -6.75 -2.67 -8.96
C ILE A 84 -7.79 -3.73 -8.57
N GLU A 85 -7.96 -4.78 -9.38
CA GLU A 85 -8.88 -5.88 -9.08
C GLU A 85 -8.55 -6.53 -7.73
N ALA A 86 -7.26 -6.82 -7.48
CA ALA A 86 -6.82 -7.39 -6.21
C ALA A 86 -7.04 -6.47 -5.00
N ILE A 87 -6.88 -5.15 -5.18
CA ILE A 87 -7.06 -4.14 -4.13
C ILE A 87 -8.54 -3.99 -3.75
N THR A 88 -9.41 -3.97 -4.76
CA THR A 88 -10.83 -3.61 -4.60
C THR A 88 -11.73 -4.81 -4.27
N LYS A 89 -11.23 -6.05 -4.44
CA LYS A 89 -11.98 -7.30 -4.28
C LYS A 89 -12.84 -7.41 -3.01
N ASP A 90 -12.35 -6.90 -1.89
CA ASP A 90 -12.96 -7.10 -0.57
C ASP A 90 -13.78 -5.92 -0.05
N ALA A 91 -13.86 -4.83 -0.81
CA ALA A 91 -14.55 -3.61 -0.41
C ALA A 91 -15.33 -3.00 -1.59
N PRO A 92 -16.38 -3.68 -2.08
CA PRO A 92 -17.22 -3.14 -3.13
C PRO A 92 -17.86 -1.83 -2.65
N GLY A 93 -17.52 -0.71 -3.29
CA GLY A 93 -18.06 0.62 -2.98
C GLY A 93 -17.08 1.61 -2.32
N GLY A 94 -15.80 1.27 -2.17
CA GLY A 94 -14.76 2.23 -1.80
C GLY A 94 -14.53 3.29 -2.91
N GLN A 95 -13.66 4.27 -2.63
CA GLN A 95 -13.27 5.28 -3.64
C GLN A 95 -12.57 4.65 -4.85
N ALA A 96 -12.25 5.43 -5.88
CA ALA A 96 -11.50 4.91 -7.02
C ALA A 96 -10.04 4.60 -6.65
N VAL A 97 -9.49 3.52 -7.23
CA VAL A 97 -8.04 3.29 -7.31
C VAL A 97 -7.58 3.70 -8.70
N GLU A 98 -6.62 4.62 -8.76
CA GLU A 98 -6.12 5.15 -10.03
C GLU A 98 -4.67 4.74 -10.28
N VAL A 99 -4.34 4.42 -11.53
CA VAL A 99 -2.97 4.11 -11.94
C VAL A 99 -2.24 5.39 -12.37
N VAL A 100 -0.98 5.51 -11.97
CA VAL A 100 -0.01 6.48 -12.49
C VAL A 100 1.15 5.70 -13.11
N TYR A 101 1.40 5.87 -14.40
CA TYR A 101 2.59 5.27 -15.01
C TYR A 101 3.85 5.92 -14.45
N MET A 102 4.77 5.13 -13.90
CA MET A 102 6.05 5.63 -13.40
C MET A 102 7.15 4.57 -13.41
N ASP A 103 8.26 4.89 -14.06
CA ASP A 103 9.53 4.17 -13.94
C ASP A 103 10.52 4.96 -13.08
N LEU A 104 10.82 4.45 -11.88
CA LEU A 104 11.78 5.05 -10.95
C LEU A 104 13.24 5.00 -11.45
N GLY A 105 13.54 4.15 -12.44
CA GLY A 105 14.84 4.15 -13.11
C GLY A 105 15.04 5.34 -14.07
N ASN A 106 13.99 6.13 -14.34
CA ASN A 106 14.00 7.22 -15.31
C ASN A 106 13.41 8.50 -14.70
N PHE A 107 14.26 9.48 -14.37
CA PHE A 107 13.80 10.74 -13.77
C PHE A 107 12.83 11.55 -14.64
N SER A 108 12.90 11.43 -15.97
CA SER A 108 11.91 12.07 -16.85
C SER A 108 10.55 11.41 -16.74
N SER A 109 10.50 10.07 -16.58
CA SER A 109 9.28 9.35 -16.25
C SER A 109 8.72 9.78 -14.89
N VAL A 110 9.55 9.91 -13.85
CA VAL A 110 9.14 10.39 -12.53
C VAL A 110 8.53 11.80 -12.59
N ARG A 111 9.15 12.72 -13.33
CA ARG A 111 8.61 14.07 -13.53
C ARG A 111 7.29 14.08 -14.29
N ALA A 112 7.13 13.21 -15.28
CA ALA A 112 5.87 13.06 -16.02
C ALA A 112 4.76 12.50 -15.12
N ALA A 113 5.07 11.47 -14.33
CA ALA A 113 4.17 10.87 -13.35
C ALA A 113 3.69 11.89 -12.31
N ALA A 114 4.61 12.72 -11.81
CA ALA A 114 4.26 13.79 -10.87
C ALA A 114 3.30 14.82 -11.49
N LYS A 115 3.54 15.23 -12.75
CA LYS A 115 2.64 16.15 -13.47
C LYS A 115 1.26 15.54 -13.69
N ASP A 116 1.20 14.27 -14.08
CA ASP A 116 -0.04 13.52 -14.30
C ASP A 116 -0.81 13.29 -12.98
N PHE A 117 -0.13 13.04 -11.87
CA PHE A 117 -0.78 13.00 -10.57
C PHE A 117 -1.37 14.36 -10.19
N MET A 118 -0.59 15.44 -10.33
CA MET A 118 -1.03 16.80 -9.98
C MET A 118 -2.15 17.33 -10.86
N SER A 119 -2.35 16.81 -12.08
CA SER A 119 -3.50 17.17 -12.92
C SER A 119 -4.80 16.49 -12.48
N ARG A 120 -4.72 15.39 -11.71
CA ARG A 120 -5.85 14.57 -11.27
C ARG A 120 -6.17 14.69 -9.77
N SER A 121 -5.22 15.19 -8.99
CA SER A 121 -5.34 15.41 -7.55
C SER A 121 -4.74 16.75 -7.15
N ASP A 122 -5.48 17.51 -6.36
CA ASP A 122 -5.05 18.77 -5.75
C ASP A 122 -4.24 18.57 -4.46
N ARG A 123 -4.24 17.34 -3.91
CA ARG A 123 -3.63 17.01 -2.63
C ARG A 123 -2.95 15.64 -2.64
N LEU A 124 -1.85 15.55 -1.89
CA LEU A 124 -1.19 14.29 -1.50
C LEU A 124 -0.98 14.32 0.01
N ASN A 125 -1.63 13.41 0.74
CA ASN A 125 -1.49 13.30 2.20
C ASN A 125 -0.39 12.31 2.61
N ILE A 126 -0.31 11.19 1.89
CA ILE A 126 0.60 10.08 2.23
C ILE A 126 1.32 9.61 0.98
N LEU A 127 2.65 9.57 1.03
CA LEU A 127 3.50 8.94 0.02
C LEU A 127 4.15 7.69 0.60
N ILE A 128 3.90 6.53 0.00
CA ILE A 128 4.50 5.26 0.39
C ILE A 128 5.54 4.87 -0.65
N ASN A 129 6.81 5.01 -0.26
CA ASN A 129 7.96 4.60 -1.07
C ASN A 129 8.20 3.09 -0.96
N ASN A 130 7.29 2.31 -1.56
CA ASN A 130 7.34 0.84 -1.52
C ASN A 130 8.23 0.25 -2.63
N ALA A 131 8.36 0.92 -3.78
CA ALA A 131 9.14 0.39 -4.89
C ALA A 131 10.60 0.17 -4.50
N GLY A 132 11.05 -1.08 -4.66
CA GLY A 132 12.43 -1.48 -4.43
C GLY A 132 12.72 -2.79 -5.15
N LYS A 133 13.98 -3.01 -5.48
CA LYS A 133 14.49 -4.31 -5.93
C LYS A 133 15.66 -4.67 -5.05
N PHE A 134 15.72 -5.92 -4.63
CA PHE A 134 16.92 -6.50 -4.03
C PHE A 134 17.67 -7.28 -5.11
N PRO A 135 18.80 -6.79 -5.62
CA PRO A 135 19.63 -7.54 -6.54
C PRO A 135 20.54 -8.47 -5.72
N TYR A 136 20.09 -9.70 -5.41
CA TYR A 136 21.02 -10.76 -5.02
C TYR A 136 21.28 -11.64 -6.24
N PRO A 137 22.53 -12.05 -6.53
CA PRO A 137 22.77 -13.12 -7.49
C PRO A 137 21.99 -14.37 -7.04
N PRO A 138 21.50 -15.22 -7.96
CA PRO A 138 20.88 -16.47 -7.56
C PRO A 138 21.83 -17.21 -6.60
N THR A 139 21.31 -17.70 -5.48
CA THR A 139 22.08 -18.54 -4.55
C THR A 139 22.74 -19.64 -5.39
N PRO A 140 24.07 -19.79 -5.37
CA PRO A 140 24.72 -20.87 -6.09
C PRO A 140 24.05 -22.17 -5.65
N SER A 141 23.57 -22.95 -6.63
CA SER A 141 23.12 -24.31 -6.37
C SER A 141 24.26 -25.05 -5.66
N LEU A 142 23.98 -25.58 -4.46
CA LEU A 142 24.87 -26.46 -3.73
C LEU A 142 25.19 -27.72 -4.54
#